data_AF-A0A967N9I7-F1
#
_entry.id   AF-A0A967N9I7-F1
#
_cell.length_a   1.000
_cell.length_b   1.000
_cell.length_c   1.000
_cell.angle_alpha   90.00
_cell.angle_beta   90.00
_cell.angle_gamma   90.00
#
_symmetry.space_group_name_H-M   'P 1'
#
loop_
_entity.id
_entity.type
_entity.pdbx_description
1 polymer ?
#
loop_
_entity_poly.entity_id
_entity_poly.type
_entity_poly.pdbx_seq_one_letter_code
_entity_poly.pdbx_strand_id
1 'polypeptide(L)'
;MKIAVEAPIGALSAAQRELLLDRRPEDEAELRARVREIVEAVIVRGDDALLEMVRRYDGVELTSLDVPRERWDEAMEALDADVRSALEQAATNIEAFHRAQRPEPLEVEVAPGVRVGRRSVALARAGVYAPGGRASYPSSVLMGVV
;
A
#
# COMPACT_ATOMS: atom_id res chain seq x y z
N MET A 1 9.87 6.04 22.18
CA MET A 1 11.03 6.84 22.64
C MET A 1 10.86 8.36 22.50
N LYS A 2 10.86 9.16 23.59
CA LYS A 2 11.09 10.62 23.51
C LYS A 2 12.59 10.86 23.62
N ILE A 3 13.29 11.07 22.51
CA ILE A 3 14.69 11.51 22.53
C ILE A 3 14.70 12.98 22.96
N ALA A 4 14.77 13.25 24.26
CA ALA A 4 14.92 14.60 24.80
C ALA A 4 16.40 14.99 24.74
N VAL A 5 16.87 15.32 23.53
CA VAL A 5 18.21 15.88 23.33
C VAL A 5 18.02 17.36 22.99
N GLU A 6 18.23 18.23 23.97
CA GLU A 6 18.16 19.69 23.81
C GLU A 6 19.56 20.25 23.52
N ALA A 7 20.11 19.93 22.35
CA ALA A 7 21.37 20.50 21.88
C ALA A 7 21.40 20.60 20.34
N PRO A 8 22.11 21.59 19.76
CA PRO A 8 22.31 21.66 18.31
C PRO A 8 22.94 20.37 17.77
N ILE A 9 22.57 19.93 16.57
CA ILE A 9 23.09 18.70 15.93
C ILE A 9 24.64 18.66 15.93
N GLY A 10 25.29 19.82 15.76
CA GLY A 10 26.75 19.97 15.81
C GLY A 10 27.39 19.65 17.15
N ALA A 11 26.66 19.79 18.26
CA ALA A 11 27.10 19.53 19.62
C ALA A 11 26.83 18.09 20.10
N LEU A 12 26.15 17.28 19.28
CA LEU A 12 25.83 15.89 19.61
C LEU A 12 27.03 14.97 19.42
N SER A 13 27.17 14.00 20.33
CA SER A 13 28.09 12.89 20.15
C SER A 13 27.67 12.00 18.97
N ALA A 14 28.59 11.17 18.48
CA ALA A 14 28.27 10.19 17.43
C ALA A 14 27.10 9.27 17.83
N ALA A 15 27.09 8.79 19.08
CA ALA A 15 26.03 7.94 19.61
C ALA A 15 24.67 8.67 19.71
N GLN A 16 24.66 9.96 20.05
CA GLN A 16 23.42 10.76 20.07
C GLN A 16 22.88 10.99 18.65
N ARG A 17 23.76 11.20 17.66
CA ARG A 17 23.35 11.32 16.25
C ARG A 17 22.81 9.99 15.71
N GLU A 18 23.46 8.88 16.06
CA GLU A 18 23.00 7.55 15.69
C GLU A 18 21.59 7.27 16.26
N LEU A 19 21.35 7.62 17.52
CA LEU A 19 20.03 7.47 18.14
C LEU A 19 18.94 8.31 17.46
N LEU A 20 19.25 9.53 17.00
CA LEU A 20 18.30 10.36 16.24
C LEU A 20 17.96 9.78 14.86
N LEU A 21 18.87 9.00 14.29
CA LEU A 21 18.70 8.34 13.00
C LEU A 21 18.14 6.92 13.13
N ASP A 22 18.03 6.40 14.36
CA ASP A 22 17.49 5.08 14.61
C ASP A 22 15.98 5.08 14.38
N ARG A 23 15.56 4.30 13.38
CA ARG A 23 14.15 4.10 12.99
C ARG A 23 13.64 2.71 13.33
N ARG A 24 14.44 1.90 14.04
CA ARG A 24 14.04 0.53 14.38
C ARG A 24 12.87 0.56 15.36
N PRO A 25 11.81 -0.23 15.12
CA PRO A 25 10.76 -0.39 16.10
C PRO A 25 11.28 -1.14 17.33
N GLU A 26 10.82 -0.76 18.52
CA GLU A 26 11.32 -1.26 19.81
C GLU A 26 11.08 -2.79 19.98
N ASP A 27 10.08 -3.39 19.30
CA ASP A 27 9.63 -4.79 19.50
C ASP A 27 9.52 -5.64 18.22
N GLU A 28 10.53 -5.59 17.35
CA GLU A 28 10.46 -6.22 16.03
C GLU A 28 10.24 -7.75 16.05
N ALA A 29 10.85 -8.47 16.99
CA ALA A 29 10.79 -9.94 17.04
C ALA A 29 9.41 -10.46 17.43
N GLU A 30 8.79 -9.87 18.45
CA GLU A 30 7.45 -10.24 18.90
C GLU A 30 6.40 -9.90 17.84
N LEU A 31 6.52 -8.72 17.22
CA LEU A 31 5.64 -8.33 16.10
C LEU A 31 5.72 -9.35 14.95
N ARG A 32 6.94 -9.75 14.56
CA ARG A 32 7.14 -10.75 13.50
C ARG A 32 6.51 -12.11 13.84
N ALA A 33 6.58 -12.54 15.10
CA ALA A 33 5.97 -13.79 15.54
C ALA A 33 4.43 -13.74 15.41
N ARG A 34 3.80 -12.67 15.91
CA ARG A 34 2.33 -12.49 15.81
C ARG A 34 1.85 -12.39 14.36
N VAL A 35 2.59 -11.67 13.50
CA VAL A 35 2.25 -11.58 12.06
C VAL A 35 2.32 -12.95 11.40
N ARG A 36 3.31 -13.78 11.75
CA ARG A 36 3.44 -15.13 11.22
C ARG A 36 2.21 -15.99 11.57
N GLU A 37 1.77 -15.95 12.81
CA GLU A 37 0.59 -16.69 13.27
C GLU A 37 -0.67 -16.26 12.49
N ILE A 38 -0.86 -14.96 12.24
CA ILE A 38 -1.97 -14.44 11.44
C ILE A 38 -1.91 -14.98 10.01
N VAL A 39 -0.75 -14.89 9.36
CA VAL A 39 -0.57 -15.36 7.99
C VAL A 39 -0.80 -16.87 7.88
N GLU A 40 -0.27 -17.65 8.81
CA GLU A 40 -0.47 -19.10 8.86
C GLU A 40 -1.94 -19.46 9.05
N ALA A 41 -2.66 -18.75 9.93
CA ALA A 41 -4.09 -18.96 10.12
C ALA A 41 -4.90 -18.71 8.84
N VAL A 42 -4.57 -17.65 8.09
CA VAL A 42 -5.23 -17.34 6.80
C VAL A 42 -4.87 -18.36 5.72
N ILE A 43 -3.62 -18.83 5.67
CA ILE A 43 -3.21 -19.87 4.71
C ILE A 43 -3.99 -21.19 4.95
N VAL A 44 -4.17 -21.58 6.21
CA VAL A 44 -4.81 -22.87 6.56
C VAL A 44 -6.33 -22.79 6.50
N ARG A 45 -6.93 -21.70 7.00
CA ARG A 45 -8.39 -21.59 7.17
C ARG A 45 -9.07 -20.64 6.19
N GLY A 46 -8.32 -19.87 5.39
CA GLY A 46 -8.86 -18.93 4.42
C GLY A 46 -9.80 -17.91 5.07
N ASP A 47 -10.97 -17.73 4.46
CA ASP A 47 -11.96 -16.72 4.82
C ASP A 47 -12.48 -16.87 6.26
N ASP A 48 -12.55 -18.08 6.80
CA ASP A 48 -12.97 -18.31 8.19
C ASP A 48 -12.04 -17.58 9.18
N ALA A 49 -10.73 -17.60 8.91
CA ALA A 49 -9.78 -16.84 9.74
C ALA A 49 -9.95 -15.34 9.58
N LEU A 50 -10.23 -14.85 8.36
CA LEU A 50 -10.45 -13.43 8.11
C LEU A 50 -11.72 -12.94 8.80
N LEU A 51 -12.83 -13.67 8.70
CA LEU A 51 -14.09 -13.34 9.35
C LEU A 51 -13.95 -13.36 10.87
N GLU A 52 -13.24 -14.34 11.45
CA GLU A 52 -12.91 -14.37 12.88
C GLU A 52 -12.10 -13.12 13.30
N MET A 53 -11.11 -12.72 12.50
CA MET A 53 -10.28 -11.55 12.78
C MET A 53 -11.06 -10.25 12.69
N VAL A 54 -11.94 -10.08 11.69
CA VAL A 54 -12.80 -8.89 11.57
C VAL A 54 -13.72 -8.77 12.79
N ARG A 55 -14.34 -9.88 13.23
CA ARG A 55 -15.13 -9.89 14.47
C ARG A 55 -14.31 -9.49 15.69
N ARG A 56 -13.09 -10.02 15.80
CA ARG A 56 -12.22 -9.82 16.96
C ARG A 56 -11.64 -8.41 17.03
N TYR A 57 -11.17 -7.86 15.91
CA TYR A 57 -10.39 -6.62 15.89
C TYR A 57 -11.25 -5.41 15.52
N ASP A 58 -12.20 -5.58 14.61
CA ASP A 58 -13.07 -4.49 14.15
C ASP A 58 -14.43 -4.50 14.88
N GLY A 59 -14.79 -5.61 15.54
CA GLY A 59 -16.04 -5.74 16.28
C GLY A 59 -17.26 -5.89 15.37
N VAL A 60 -17.06 -6.29 14.11
CA VAL A 60 -18.12 -6.38 13.09
C VAL A 60 -18.29 -7.82 12.62
N GLU A 61 -19.54 -8.23 12.47
CA GLU A 61 -19.94 -9.49 11.85
C GLU A 61 -20.15 -9.28 10.35
N LEU A 62 -19.30 -9.86 9.51
CA LEU A 62 -19.47 -9.82 8.06
C LEU A 62 -20.11 -11.11 7.54
N THR A 63 -20.99 -10.96 6.56
CA THR A 63 -21.57 -12.08 5.80
C THR A 63 -20.85 -12.34 4.48
N SER A 64 -20.03 -11.38 4.03
CA SER A 64 -19.22 -11.43 2.80
C SER A 64 -17.96 -10.61 3.00
N LEU A 65 -16.83 -11.08 2.47
CA LEU A 65 -15.59 -10.31 2.38
C LEU A 65 -15.60 -9.33 1.21
N ASP A 66 -16.30 -9.70 0.13
CA ASP A 66 -16.50 -8.83 -1.02
C ASP A 66 -17.58 -7.79 -0.73
N VAL A 67 -17.31 -6.55 -1.11
CA VAL A 67 -18.27 -5.46 -1.04
C VAL A 67 -19.30 -5.63 -2.18
N PRO A 68 -20.61 -5.84 -1.87
CA PRO A 68 -21.65 -6.05 -2.87
C PRO A 68 -21.79 -4.87 -3.83
N ARG A 69 -22.19 -5.11 -5.08
CA ARG A 69 -22.11 -4.08 -6.12
C ARG A 69 -23.05 -2.91 -5.88
N GLU A 70 -24.20 -3.20 -5.28
CA GLU A 70 -25.21 -2.23 -4.88
C GLU A 70 -24.61 -1.19 -3.92
N ARG A 71 -23.68 -1.60 -3.04
CA ARG A 71 -23.00 -0.68 -2.12
C ARG A 71 -22.01 0.25 -2.82
N TRP A 72 -21.51 -0.12 -4.00
CA TRP A 72 -20.65 0.74 -4.80
C TRP A 72 -21.50 1.85 -5.44
N ASP A 73 -22.65 1.48 -5.98
CA ASP A 73 -23.57 2.42 -6.63
C ASP A 73 -24.11 3.41 -5.59
N GLU A 74 -24.57 2.93 -4.42
CA GLU A 74 -24.99 3.78 -3.30
C GLU A 74 -23.88 4.74 -2.84
N ALA A 75 -22.64 4.26 -2.73
CA ALA A 75 -21.50 5.10 -2.33
C ALA A 75 -21.17 6.18 -3.38
N MET A 76 -21.30 5.85 -4.67
CA MET A 76 -21.10 6.80 -5.77
C MET A 76 -22.20 7.86 -5.84
N GLU A 77 -23.45 7.48 -5.58
CA GLU A 77 -24.59 8.41 -5.55
C GLU A 77 -24.54 9.33 -4.32
N ALA A 78 -24.09 8.82 -3.18
CA ALA A 78 -23.95 9.58 -1.94
C ALA A 78 -22.71 10.48 -1.89
N LEU A 79 -21.76 10.32 -2.83
CA LEU A 79 -20.51 11.08 -2.84
C LEU A 79 -20.77 12.53 -3.26
N ASP A 80 -20.26 13.46 -2.46
CA ASP A 80 -20.29 14.88 -2.77
C ASP A 80 -19.65 15.16 -4.15
N ALA A 81 -20.31 16.00 -4.96
CA ALA A 81 -19.91 16.24 -6.34
C ALA A 81 -18.52 16.88 -6.46
N ASP A 82 -18.16 17.77 -5.54
CA ASP A 82 -16.85 18.43 -5.54
C ASP A 82 -15.75 17.44 -5.14
N VAL A 83 -16.03 16.57 -4.16
CA VAL A 83 -15.11 15.47 -3.78
C VAL A 83 -14.90 14.52 -4.95
N ARG A 84 -15.98 14.13 -5.64
CA ARG A 84 -15.90 13.28 -6.83
C ARG A 84 -15.04 13.92 -7.91
N SER A 85 -15.31 15.18 -8.25
CA SER A 85 -14.54 15.90 -9.27
C SER A 85 -13.06 15.98 -8.91
N ALA A 86 -12.72 16.22 -7.63
CA ALA A 86 -11.35 16.26 -7.17
C ALA A 86 -10.64 14.91 -7.31
N LEU A 87 -11.32 13.80 -7.00
CA LEU A 87 -10.77 12.44 -7.15
C LEU A 87 -10.57 12.06 -8.62
N GLU A 88 -11.52 12.40 -9.50
CA GLU A 88 -11.42 12.16 -10.95
C GLU A 88 -10.26 12.98 -11.57
N GLN A 89 -10.08 14.23 -11.14
CA GLN A 89 -8.96 15.06 -11.56
C GLN A 89 -7.62 14.51 -11.06
N ALA A 90 -7.56 14.03 -9.81
CA ALA A 90 -6.37 13.39 -9.26
C ALA A 90 -6.01 12.12 -10.04
N ALA A 91 -6.99 11.25 -10.33
CA ALA A 91 -6.79 10.05 -11.13
C ALA A 91 -6.23 10.38 -12.53
N THR A 92 -6.80 11.39 -13.19
CA THR A 92 -6.33 11.85 -14.51
C THR A 92 -4.87 12.29 -14.48
N ASN A 93 -4.48 13.06 -13.46
CA ASN A 93 -3.10 13.54 -13.32
C ASN A 93 -2.12 12.41 -12.99
N ILE A 94 -2.51 11.50 -12.10
CA ILE A 94 -1.73 10.32 -11.74
C ILE A 94 -1.50 9.45 -12.98
N GLU A 95 -2.55 9.19 -13.76
CA GLU A 95 -2.46 8.38 -14.97
C GLU A 95 -1.54 9.02 -16.01
N ALA A 96 -1.68 10.33 -16.24
CA ALA A 96 -0.86 11.06 -17.20
C ALA A 96 0.64 10.91 -16.89
N PHE A 97 1.02 11.03 -15.61
CA PHE A 97 2.41 10.87 -15.18
C PHE A 97 2.91 9.43 -15.30
N HIS A 98 2.17 8.44 -14.79
CA HIS A 98 2.59 7.03 -14.86
C HIS A 98 2.63 6.51 -16.31
N ARG A 99 1.73 6.99 -17.18
CA ARG A 99 1.77 6.69 -18.61
C ARG A 99 3.05 7.20 -19.27
N ALA A 100 3.52 8.40 -18.89
CA ALA A 100 4.78 8.95 -19.40
C ALA A 100 6.03 8.17 -18.94
N GLN A 101 5.92 7.36 -17.88
CA GLN A 101 6.99 6.50 -17.37
C GLN A 101 7.05 5.11 -18.01
N ARG A 102 6.12 4.77 -18.90
CA ARG A 102 6.06 3.44 -19.51
C ARG A 102 7.39 3.10 -20.20
N PRO A 103 8.08 2.01 -19.81
CA PRO A 103 9.36 1.68 -20.41
C PRO A 103 9.19 1.35 -21.89
N GLU A 104 10.00 1.96 -22.74
CA GLU A 104 10.06 1.62 -24.16
C GLU A 104 10.72 0.25 -24.35
N PRO A 105 10.21 -0.59 -25.28
CA PRO A 105 10.91 -1.79 -25.69
C PRO A 105 12.31 -1.46 -26.21
N LEU A 106 13.30 -2.24 -25.81
CA LEU A 106 14.67 -2.15 -26.30
C LEU A 106 14.90 -3.31 -27.26
N GLU A 107 15.46 -3.03 -28.43
CA GLU A 107 15.92 -4.04 -29.38
C GLU A 107 17.22 -3.56 -30.03
N VAL A 108 18.26 -4.39 -30.00
CA VAL A 108 19.62 -4.07 -30.47
C VAL A 108 20.17 -5.25 -31.24
N GLU A 109 20.77 -5.00 -32.39
CA GLU A 109 21.58 -5.99 -33.10
C GLU A 109 23.02 -5.90 -32.61
N VAL A 110 23.51 -6.94 -31.95
CA VAL A 110 24.84 -6.96 -31.31
C VAL A 110 25.91 -7.54 -32.23
N ALA A 111 25.50 -8.30 -33.24
CA ALA A 111 26.31 -8.87 -34.31
C ALA A 111 25.40 -9.19 -35.51
N PRO A 112 25.92 -9.35 -36.73
CA PRO A 112 25.12 -9.66 -37.91
C PRO A 112 24.15 -10.83 -37.67
N GLY A 113 22.84 -10.55 -37.70
CA GLY A 113 21.77 -11.53 -37.49
C GLY A 113 21.44 -11.86 -36.03
N VAL A 114 22.13 -11.26 -35.05
CA VAL A 114 21.90 -11.49 -33.60
C VAL A 114 21.22 -10.29 -32.97
N ARG A 115 19.92 -10.41 -32.72
CA ARG A 115 19.10 -9.37 -32.09
C ARG A 115 18.80 -9.74 -30.64
N VAL A 116 19.01 -8.81 -29.73
CA VAL A 116 18.69 -8.94 -28.31
C VAL A 116 17.79 -7.78 -27.89
N GLY A 117 16.96 -7.98 -26.87
CA GLY A 117 16.05 -6.94 -26.45
C GLY A 117 15.50 -7.13 -25.05
N ARG A 118 14.81 -6.09 -24.58
CA ARG A 118 14.08 -6.05 -23.31
C ARG A 118 12.68 -5.57 -23.59
N ARG A 119 11.70 -6.31 -23.07
CA ARG A 119 10.29 -5.88 -23.02
C ARG A 119 9.79 -5.92 -21.59
N SER A 120 8.94 -4.97 -21.24
CA SER A 120 8.21 -4.99 -19.98
C SER A 120 6.92 -5.80 -20.15
N VAL A 121 6.60 -6.64 -19.17
CA VAL A 121 5.38 -7.45 -19.15
C VAL A 121 4.67 -7.17 -17.83
N ALA A 122 3.36 -6.94 -17.89
CA ALA A 122 2.56 -6.70 -16.70
C ALA A 122 2.52 -7.94 -15.80
N LEU A 123 2.40 -7.71 -14.49
CA LEU A 123 2.07 -8.77 -13.54
C LEU A 123 0.65 -9.28 -13.82
N ALA A 124 0.43 -10.59 -13.69
CA ALA A 124 -0.89 -11.19 -13.91
C ALA A 124 -1.91 -10.81 -12.82
N ARG A 125 -1.42 -10.50 -11.61
CA ARG A 125 -2.24 -10.08 -10.46
C ARG A 125 -1.45 -9.13 -9.56
N ALA A 126 -2.13 -8.12 -9.04
CA ALA A 126 -1.63 -7.21 -8.02
C ALA A 126 -2.72 -6.98 -6.97
N GLY A 127 -2.33 -6.85 -5.71
CA GLY A 127 -3.22 -6.50 -4.60
C GLY A 127 -2.82 -5.14 -4.04
N VAL A 128 -3.82 -4.30 -3.74
CA VAL A 128 -3.61 -2.97 -3.15
C VAL A 128 -4.27 -2.95 -1.77
N TYR A 129 -3.51 -2.52 -0.77
CA TYR A 129 -4.01 -2.30 0.59
C TYR A 129 -4.01 -0.80 0.87
N ALA A 130 -5.14 -0.29 1.34
CA ALA A 130 -5.25 1.04 1.91
C ALA A 130 -5.81 0.93 3.34
N PRO A 131 -5.19 1.57 4.33
CA PRO A 131 -5.67 1.51 5.71
C PRO A 131 -7.04 2.19 5.85
N GLY A 132 -7.89 1.65 6.73
CA GLY A 132 -9.18 2.24 7.12
C GLY A 132 -9.14 2.90 8.51
N GLY A 133 -10.30 3.05 9.13
CA GLY A 133 -10.45 3.55 10.50
C GLY A 133 -10.93 5.01 10.57
N ARG A 134 -10.22 5.86 11.33
CA ARG A 134 -10.66 7.25 11.61
C ARG A 134 -10.62 8.20 10.42
N ALA A 135 -9.92 7.84 9.36
CA ALA A 135 -9.83 8.62 8.13
C ALA A 135 -9.90 7.69 6.92
N SER A 136 -10.45 8.19 5.82
CA SER A 136 -10.43 7.52 4.52
C SER A 136 -9.21 7.97 3.73
N TYR A 137 -8.53 7.03 3.07
CA TYR A 137 -7.32 7.29 2.26
C TYR A 137 -7.54 6.98 0.76
N PRO A 138 -8.48 7.66 0.08
CA PRO A 138 -8.76 7.40 -1.34
C PRO A 138 -7.54 7.71 -2.22
N SER A 139 -6.67 8.63 -1.81
CA SER A 139 -5.42 8.94 -2.51
C SER A 139 -4.47 7.74 -2.58
N SER A 140 -4.34 6.96 -1.51
CA SER A 140 -3.51 5.74 -1.51
C SER A 140 -4.07 4.68 -2.46
N VAL A 141 -5.40 4.56 -2.53
CA VAL A 141 -6.06 3.68 -3.50
C VAL A 141 -5.75 4.13 -4.92
N LEU A 142 -5.97 5.42 -5.25
CA LEU A 142 -5.67 5.98 -6.57
C LEU A 142 -4.21 5.74 -6.98
N MET A 143 -3.25 5.97 -6.08
CA MET A 143 -1.83 5.73 -6.36
C MET A 143 -1.49 4.25 -6.57
N GLY A 144 -2.26 3.34 -5.98
CA GLY A 144 -2.02 1.89 -6.10
C GLY A 144 -2.70 1.24 -7.31
N VAL A 145 -3.80 1.82 -7.82
CA VAL A 145 -4.64 1.19 -8.86
C VAL A 145 -4.57 1.85 -10.24
N VAL A 146 -4.13 3.11 -10.32
CA VAL A 146 -3.98 3.87 -11.57
C VAL A 146 -2.61 3.64 -12.18
#